data_AF-A0A067TEM3-F1
#
_entry.id   AF-A0A067TEM3-F1
#
_cell.length_a   1.000
_cell.length_b   1.000
_cell.length_c   1.000
_cell.angle_alpha   90.00
_cell.angle_beta   90.00
_cell.angle_gamma   90.00
#
_symmetry.space_group_name_H-M   'P 1'
#
loop_
_entity.id
_entity.type
_entity.pdbx_description
1 polymer ?
#
loop_
_entity_poly.entity_id
_entity_poly.type
_entity_poly.pdbx_seq_one_letter_code
_entity_poly.pdbx_strand_id
1 'polypeptide(L)'
;QTNITVIGLTASFVLYTRSAGVAYFAAGAVFSSLSVKFGLKKIIRQPRPPHIPGRKVKVSYGMPSTHAASISYFATYILLASIYLPIHSTFRPGLMFRILPPLITLPWAVTIVMSRVWLGHHTWLQVFAGSSYGIVLALVWFKLWTCGVNAVGKVVEEMVNDWMAGR
;
A
#
# COMPACT_ATOMS: atom_id res chain seq x y z
N GLN A 1 4.39 -5.33 16.79
CA GLN A 1 4.05 -3.97 17.25
C GLN A 1 3.74 -3.05 16.06
N THR A 2 4.61 -2.88 15.07
CA THR A 2 4.38 -1.96 13.92
C THR A 2 3.08 -2.20 13.13
N ASN A 3 2.67 -3.46 12.96
CA ASN A 3 1.43 -3.76 12.21
C ASN A 3 0.16 -3.23 12.89
N ILE A 4 0.10 -3.23 14.23
CA ILE A 4 -1.09 -2.77 14.96
C ILE A 4 -1.25 -1.26 14.80
N THR A 5 -0.15 -0.51 14.91
CA THR A 5 -0.16 0.94 14.70
C THR A 5 -0.62 1.31 13.29
N VAL A 6 -0.09 0.64 12.26
CA VAL A 6 -0.47 0.92 10.87
C VAL A 6 -1.95 0.57 10.62
N ILE A 7 -2.41 -0.58 11.11
CA ILE A 7 -3.81 -0.99 10.97
C ILE A 7 -4.73 -0.01 11.71
N GLY A 8 -4.40 0.34 12.95
CA GLY A 8 -5.19 1.27 13.76
C GLY A 8 -5.30 2.64 13.12
N LEU A 9 -4.18 3.23 12.67
CA LEU A 9 -4.20 4.52 11.99
C LEU A 9 -4.99 4.47 10.67
N THR A 10 -4.83 3.40 9.89
CA THR A 10 -5.57 3.24 8.62
C THR A 10 -7.07 3.09 8.89
N ALA A 11 -7.45 2.27 9.87
CA ALA A 11 -8.84 2.08 10.25
C ALA A 11 -9.47 3.39 10.76
N SER A 12 -8.80 4.11 11.65
CA SER A 12 -9.24 5.42 12.12
C SER A 12 -9.39 6.42 10.98
N PHE A 13 -8.47 6.43 10.02
CA PHE A 13 -8.54 7.32 8.85
C PHE A 13 -9.70 6.97 7.90
N VAL A 14 -9.95 5.68 7.67
CA VAL A 14 -11.12 5.20 6.91
C VAL A 14 -12.41 5.59 7.62
N LEU A 15 -12.51 5.37 8.93
CA LEU A 15 -13.70 5.71 9.72
C LEU A 15 -13.94 7.23 9.79
N TYR A 16 -12.87 8.01 9.86
CA TYR A 16 -12.94 9.48 9.88
C TYR A 16 -13.38 10.05 8.53
N THR A 17 -12.76 9.60 7.44
CA THR A 17 -13.09 10.10 6.09
C THR A 17 -14.36 9.51 5.52
N ARG A 18 -14.76 8.32 6.00
CA ARG A 18 -15.82 7.48 5.44
C ARG A 18 -15.69 7.24 3.94
N SER A 19 -14.49 7.36 3.39
CA SER A 19 -14.29 7.25 1.96
C SER A 19 -14.07 5.81 1.54
N ALA A 20 -14.95 5.32 0.65
CA ALA A 20 -14.80 4.05 -0.04
C ALA A 20 -13.50 4.02 -0.86
N GLY A 21 -13.04 5.15 -1.39
CA GLY A 21 -11.76 5.21 -2.11
C GLY A 21 -10.56 4.91 -1.20
N VAL A 22 -10.57 5.44 0.03
CA VAL A 22 -9.54 5.16 1.04
C VAL A 22 -9.62 3.70 1.50
N ALA A 23 -10.83 3.18 1.72
CA ALA A 23 -11.04 1.77 2.08
C ALA A 23 -10.55 0.82 0.97
N TYR A 24 -10.87 1.14 -0.29
CA TYR A 24 -10.43 0.37 -1.47
C TYR A 24 -8.91 0.37 -1.62
N PHE A 25 -8.27 1.53 -1.43
CA PHE A 25 -6.83 1.65 -1.39
C PHE A 25 -6.20 0.76 -0.30
N ALA A 26 -6.75 0.80 0.92
CA ALA A 26 -6.28 -0.01 2.05
C ALA A 26 -6.46 -1.51 1.78
N ALA A 27 -7.57 -1.91 1.17
CA ALA A 27 -7.82 -3.29 0.76
C ALA A 27 -6.75 -3.77 -0.23
N GLY A 28 -6.39 -2.96 -1.23
CA GLY A 28 -5.32 -3.30 -2.17
C GLY A 28 -3.93 -3.40 -1.51
N ALA A 29 -3.65 -2.60 -0.48
CA ALA A 29 -2.41 -2.71 0.30
C ALA A 29 -2.33 -4.03 1.11
N VAL A 30 -3.45 -4.45 1.69
CA VAL A 30 -3.57 -5.74 2.36
C VAL A 30 -3.40 -6.87 1.32
N PHE A 31 -4.09 -6.78 0.19
CA PHE A 31 -3.99 -7.74 -0.90
C PHE A 31 -2.56 -7.88 -1.44
N SER A 32 -1.84 -6.77 -1.66
CA SER A 32 -0.42 -6.75 -2.04
C SER A 32 0.44 -7.56 -1.07
N SER A 33 0.22 -7.36 0.22
CA SER A 33 0.97 -8.02 1.28
C SER A 33 0.65 -9.52 1.37
N LEU A 34 -0.62 -9.88 1.27
CA LEU A 34 -1.09 -11.27 1.38
C LEU A 34 -0.69 -12.09 0.14
N SER A 35 -0.90 -11.56 -1.05
CA SER A 35 -0.55 -12.22 -2.32
C SER A 35 0.95 -12.54 -2.40
N VAL A 36 1.82 -11.64 -1.94
CA VAL A 36 3.26 -11.91 -1.84
C VAL A 36 3.55 -13.00 -0.79
N LYS A 37 3.00 -12.89 0.42
CA LYS A 37 3.31 -13.78 1.54
C LYS A 37 2.83 -15.22 1.31
N PHE A 38 1.59 -15.36 0.86
CA PHE A 38 0.91 -16.64 0.76
C PHE A 38 0.94 -17.23 -0.66
N GLY A 39 1.14 -16.40 -1.69
CA GLY A 39 1.30 -16.84 -3.07
C GLY A 39 2.77 -16.86 -3.51
N LEU A 40 3.28 -15.71 -3.97
CA LEU A 40 4.55 -15.61 -4.71
C LEU A 40 5.74 -16.21 -3.96
N LYS A 41 5.85 -15.97 -2.65
CA LYS A 41 6.93 -16.54 -1.85
C LYS A 41 6.91 -18.06 -1.78
N LYS A 42 5.73 -18.65 -1.74
CA LYS A 42 5.55 -20.10 -1.68
C LYS A 42 5.76 -20.78 -3.03
N ILE A 43 5.59 -20.02 -4.13
CA ILE A 43 5.88 -20.46 -5.49
C ILE A 43 7.39 -20.38 -5.77
N ILE A 44 8.02 -19.22 -5.54
CA ILE A 44 9.41 -18.97 -5.93
C ILE A 44 10.42 -19.62 -4.97
N ARG A 45 10.11 -19.64 -3.66
CA ARG A 45 10.91 -20.29 -2.62
C ARG A 45 12.40 -19.90 -2.56
N GLN A 46 12.79 -18.74 -3.12
CA GLN A 46 14.17 -18.28 -3.09
C GLN A 46 14.64 -18.00 -1.64
N PRO A 47 15.84 -18.45 -1.23
CA PRO A 47 16.39 -18.18 0.08
C PRO A 47 16.69 -16.69 0.28
N ARG A 48 16.81 -16.27 1.54
CA ARG A 48 17.29 -14.93 1.91
C ARG A 48 18.82 -14.84 1.77
N PRO A 49 19.39 -13.62 1.78
CA PRO A 49 20.84 -13.46 1.87
C PRO A 49 21.44 -14.27 3.03
N PRO A 50 22.70 -14.73 2.90
CA PRO A 50 23.39 -15.47 3.95
C PRO A 50 23.38 -14.75 5.29
N HIS A 51 23.43 -15.53 6.36
CA HIS A 51 23.34 -15.02 7.71
C HIS A 51 24.54 -14.11 8.04
N ILE A 52 24.26 -12.89 8.50
CA ILE A 52 25.27 -12.01 9.10
C ILE A 52 25.41 -12.39 10.58
N PRO A 53 26.61 -12.75 11.07
CA PRO A 53 26.83 -13.14 12.47
C PRO A 53 26.24 -12.15 13.48
N GLY A 54 25.64 -12.66 14.56
CA GLY A 54 25.05 -11.84 15.63
C GLY A 54 23.59 -11.42 15.41
N ARG A 55 22.89 -12.00 14.41
CA ARG A 55 21.50 -11.63 14.09
C ARG A 55 20.52 -12.79 14.22
N LYS A 56 19.24 -12.50 14.41
CA LYS A 56 18.20 -13.54 14.35
C LYS A 56 17.93 -13.97 12.91
N VAL A 57 18.04 -15.26 12.63
CA VAL A 57 17.70 -15.84 11.33
C VAL A 57 16.19 -15.74 11.09
N LYS A 58 15.78 -15.18 9.96
CA LYS A 58 14.37 -15.23 9.51
C LYS A 58 14.17 -16.45 8.63
N VAL A 59 13.46 -17.46 9.14
CA VAL A 59 13.17 -18.74 8.43
C VAL A 59 12.04 -18.58 7.39
N SER A 60 12.11 -17.55 6.55
CA SER A 60 11.09 -17.27 5.52
C SER A 60 11.71 -16.98 4.16
N TYR A 61 11.02 -17.33 3.07
CA TYR A 61 11.48 -17.05 1.71
C TYR A 61 11.73 -15.56 1.46
N GLY A 62 12.79 -15.29 0.70
CA GLY A 62 13.31 -13.95 0.41
C GLY A 62 12.63 -13.27 -0.78
N MET A 63 12.23 -14.02 -1.80
CA MET A 63 11.67 -13.45 -3.03
C MET A 63 10.16 -13.65 -3.16
N PRO A 64 9.40 -12.61 -3.55
CA PRO A 64 9.79 -11.21 -3.62
C PRO A 64 9.75 -10.54 -2.23
N SER A 65 10.40 -9.38 -2.08
CA SER A 65 10.36 -8.63 -0.82
C SER A 65 8.96 -8.04 -0.57
N THR A 66 8.26 -8.56 0.44
CA THR A 66 6.90 -8.06 0.81
C THR A 66 6.91 -6.58 1.16
N HIS A 67 7.91 -6.10 1.90
CA HIS A 67 7.98 -4.67 2.24
C HIS A 67 8.17 -3.80 1.01
N ALA A 68 8.98 -4.24 0.04
CA ALA A 68 9.18 -3.52 -1.22
C ALA A 68 7.89 -3.49 -2.05
N ALA A 69 7.18 -4.62 -2.14
CA ALA A 69 5.90 -4.71 -2.82
C ALA A 69 4.82 -3.81 -2.21
N SER A 70 4.61 -3.90 -0.89
CA SER A 70 3.61 -3.08 -0.22
C SER A 70 3.95 -1.60 -0.39
N ILE A 71 5.17 -1.16 -0.06
CA ILE A 71 5.48 0.27 -0.08
C ILE A 71 5.48 0.88 -1.48
N SER A 72 5.88 0.10 -2.51
CA SER A 72 5.81 0.56 -3.90
C SER A 72 4.36 0.65 -4.38
N TYR A 73 3.47 -0.23 -3.91
CA TYR A 73 2.03 -0.09 -4.13
C TYR A 73 1.50 1.22 -3.49
N PHE A 74 1.84 1.48 -2.22
CA PHE A 74 1.42 2.70 -1.51
C PHE A 74 1.84 3.95 -2.28
N ALA A 75 3.13 4.08 -2.59
CA ALA A 75 3.66 5.26 -3.25
C ALA A 75 3.08 5.47 -4.65
N THR A 76 2.95 4.40 -5.43
CA THR A 76 2.38 4.47 -6.79
C THR A 76 0.91 4.87 -6.75
N TYR A 77 0.10 4.22 -5.91
CA TYR A 77 -1.32 4.51 -5.83
C TYR A 77 -1.59 5.92 -5.29
N ILE A 78 -0.86 6.36 -4.27
CA ILE A 78 -0.98 7.72 -3.72
C ILE A 78 -0.60 8.78 -4.76
N LEU A 79 0.47 8.54 -5.54
CA LEU A 79 0.86 9.42 -6.64
C LEU A 79 -0.27 9.53 -7.68
N LEU A 80 -0.81 8.40 -8.14
CA LEU A 80 -1.90 8.38 -9.11
C LEU A 80 -3.17 9.05 -8.57
N ALA A 81 -3.54 8.78 -7.31
CA ALA A 81 -4.68 9.41 -6.67
C ALA A 81 -4.53 10.93 -6.59
N SER A 82 -3.32 11.40 -6.28
CA SER A 82 -3.02 12.83 -6.17
C SER A 82 -3.10 13.56 -7.52
N ILE A 83 -2.73 12.88 -8.60
CA ILE A 83 -2.77 13.41 -9.97
C ILE A 83 -4.20 13.35 -10.54
N TYR A 84 -4.86 12.20 -10.46
CA TYR A 84 -6.03 11.89 -11.28
C TYR A 84 -7.37 11.88 -10.52
N LEU A 85 -7.38 11.70 -9.21
CA LEU A 85 -8.64 11.67 -8.45
C LEU A 85 -9.04 13.06 -7.94
N PRO A 86 -10.35 13.32 -7.80
CA PRO A 86 -10.83 14.49 -7.08
C PRO A 86 -10.49 14.38 -5.59
N ILE A 87 -10.26 15.54 -4.95
CA ILE A 87 -10.04 15.60 -3.51
C ILE A 87 -11.37 15.31 -2.81
N HIS A 88 -11.37 14.39 -1.84
CA HIS A 88 -12.56 14.03 -1.08
C HIS A 88 -13.07 15.24 -0.26
N SER A 89 -14.39 15.37 -0.11
CA SER A 89 -15.06 16.52 0.52
C SER A 89 -14.68 16.75 1.99
N THR A 90 -14.19 15.71 2.68
CA THR A 90 -13.63 15.82 4.05
C THR A 90 -12.42 16.77 4.10
N PHE A 91 -11.68 16.92 3.00
CA PHE A 91 -10.50 17.78 2.94
C PHE A 91 -10.81 19.12 2.28
N ARG A 92 -10.13 20.18 2.74
CA ARG A 92 -10.23 21.48 2.08
C ARG A 92 -9.65 21.38 0.66
N PRO A 93 -10.31 21.97 -0.35
CA PRO A 93 -9.73 22.05 -1.68
C PRO A 93 -8.42 22.84 -1.61
N GLY A 94 -7.35 22.28 -2.15
CA GLY A 94 -6.05 22.93 -2.12
C GLY A 94 -4.95 22.08 -2.74
N LEU A 95 -3.99 22.76 -3.38
CA LEU A 95 -2.85 22.12 -4.04
C LEU A 95 -1.98 21.33 -3.05
N MET A 96 -1.94 21.75 -1.79
CA MET A 96 -1.22 21.06 -0.71
C MET A 96 -1.66 19.60 -0.57
N PHE A 97 -2.96 19.30 -0.64
CA PHE A 97 -3.47 17.94 -0.51
C PHE A 97 -3.18 17.06 -1.75
N ARG A 98 -2.70 17.65 -2.85
CA ARG A 98 -2.19 16.94 -4.03
C ARG A 98 -0.68 16.76 -3.99
N ILE A 99 0.07 17.75 -3.52
CA ILE A 99 1.55 17.73 -3.57
C ILE A 99 2.14 17.01 -2.37
N LEU A 100 1.62 17.26 -1.16
CA LEU A 100 2.24 16.78 0.07
C LEU A 100 2.25 15.25 0.18
N PRO A 101 1.17 14.50 -0.16
CA PRO A 101 1.19 13.04 -0.06
C PRO A 101 2.27 12.35 -0.91
N PRO A 102 2.43 12.61 -2.23
CA PRO A 102 3.50 12.00 -3.02
C PRO A 102 4.89 12.51 -2.58
N LEU A 103 5.01 13.79 -2.18
CA LEU A 103 6.26 14.35 -1.69
C LEU A 103 6.79 13.62 -0.44
N ILE A 104 5.90 13.15 0.44
CA ILE A 104 6.28 12.37 1.62
C ILE A 104 6.47 10.89 1.27
N THR A 105 5.53 10.30 0.53
CA THR A 105 5.45 8.85 0.37
C THR A 105 6.51 8.30 -0.60
N LEU A 106 6.93 9.04 -1.63
CA LEU A 106 7.95 8.59 -2.57
C LEU A 106 9.35 8.47 -1.92
N PRO A 107 9.90 9.49 -1.23
CA PRO A 107 11.17 9.35 -0.51
C PRO A 107 11.11 8.28 0.59
N TRP A 108 9.98 8.18 1.28
CA TRP A 108 9.78 7.16 2.31
C TRP A 108 9.81 5.75 1.71
N ALA A 109 9.22 5.56 0.53
CA ALA A 109 9.26 4.29 -0.19
C ALA A 109 10.67 3.89 -0.59
N VAL A 110 11.44 4.83 -1.15
CA VAL A 110 12.86 4.62 -1.47
C VAL A 110 13.62 4.22 -0.21
N THR A 111 13.44 4.93 0.90
CA THR A 111 14.11 4.65 2.17
C THR A 111 13.80 3.25 2.69
N ILE A 112 12.53 2.82 2.65
CA ILE A 112 12.13 1.47 3.06
C ILE A 112 12.76 0.41 2.14
N VAL A 113 12.72 0.61 0.83
CA VAL A 113 13.31 -0.28 -0.19
C VAL A 113 14.80 -0.45 0.06
N MET A 114 15.54 0.65 0.22
CA MET A 114 16.98 0.65 0.50
C MET A 114 17.29 -0.04 1.84
N SER A 115 16.50 0.22 2.88
CA SER A 115 16.68 -0.44 4.19
C SER A 115 16.61 -1.97 4.10
N ARG A 116 15.87 -2.53 3.13
CA ARG A 116 15.76 -3.99 2.98
C ARG A 116 17.09 -4.61 2.57
N VAL A 117 17.88 -3.90 1.76
CA VAL A 117 19.19 -4.36 1.31
C VAL A 117 20.27 -3.98 2.32
N TRP A 118 20.27 -2.72 2.77
CA TRP A 118 21.30 -2.20 3.65
C TRP A 118 21.32 -2.90 5.01
N LEU A 119 20.13 -3.22 5.52
CA LEU A 119 19.98 -4.05 6.71
C LEU A 119 20.02 -5.55 6.37
N GLY A 120 20.59 -5.99 5.25
CA GLY A 120 20.84 -7.41 4.93
C GLY A 120 19.61 -8.33 4.94
N HIS A 121 18.40 -7.80 4.75
CA HIS A 121 17.18 -8.62 4.80
C HIS A 121 16.84 -9.28 3.46
N HIS A 122 17.27 -8.66 2.36
CA HIS A 122 16.97 -9.03 0.98
C HIS A 122 18.12 -8.64 0.05
N THR A 123 18.22 -9.32 -1.09
CA THR A 123 19.09 -8.88 -2.20
C THR A 123 18.40 -7.80 -3.04
N TRP A 124 19.18 -7.09 -3.88
CA TRP A 124 18.63 -6.12 -4.84
C TRP A 124 17.56 -6.73 -5.75
N LEU A 125 17.79 -7.94 -6.26
CA LEU A 125 16.84 -8.63 -7.13
C LEU A 125 15.51 -8.93 -6.41
N GLN A 126 15.56 -9.33 -5.13
CA GLN A 126 14.36 -9.58 -4.33
C GLN A 126 13.55 -8.32 -4.08
N VAL A 127 14.24 -7.20 -3.89
CA VAL A 127 13.63 -5.89 -3.68
C VAL A 127 13.03 -5.38 -5.00
N PHE A 128 13.76 -5.46 -6.10
CA PHE A 128 13.29 -5.06 -7.43
C PHE A 128 12.05 -5.85 -7.87
N ALA A 129 12.05 -7.18 -7.70
CA ALA A 129 10.89 -8.02 -7.98
C ALA A 129 9.67 -7.64 -7.11
N GLY A 130 9.91 -7.34 -5.83
CA GLY A 130 8.87 -6.84 -4.94
C GLY A 130 8.31 -5.50 -5.41
N SER A 131 9.17 -4.51 -5.66
CA SER A 131 8.76 -3.18 -6.12
C SER A 131 8.00 -3.22 -7.44
N SER A 132 8.49 -3.99 -8.41
CA SER A 132 7.82 -4.17 -9.72
C SER A 132 6.42 -4.75 -9.55
N TYR A 133 6.27 -5.79 -8.73
CA TYR A 133 4.96 -6.35 -8.42
C TYR A 133 4.02 -5.32 -7.76
N GLY A 134 4.53 -4.57 -6.79
CA GLY A 134 3.76 -3.53 -6.11
C GLY A 134 3.27 -2.42 -7.04
N ILE A 135 4.14 -1.95 -7.95
CA ILE A 135 3.81 -0.95 -8.97
C ILE A 135 2.72 -1.49 -9.90
N VAL A 136 2.93 -2.67 -10.51
CA VAL A 136 1.95 -3.27 -11.43
C VAL A 136 0.60 -3.46 -10.74
N LEU A 137 0.59 -3.97 -9.52
CA LEU A 137 -0.64 -4.14 -8.75
C LEU A 137 -1.33 -2.79 -8.51
N ALA A 138 -0.59 -1.73 -8.16
CA ALA A 138 -1.18 -0.40 -7.97
C ALA A 138 -1.79 0.14 -9.26
N LEU A 139 -1.13 -0.03 -10.41
CA LEU A 139 -1.67 0.38 -11.71
C LEU A 139 -2.99 -0.35 -12.01
N VAL A 140 -3.03 -1.67 -11.81
CA VAL A 140 -4.24 -2.48 -12.04
C VAL A 140 -5.35 -2.08 -11.08
N TRP A 141 -5.05 -1.98 -9.78
CA TRP A 141 -6.01 -1.62 -8.74
C TRP A 141 -6.59 -0.23 -8.99
N PHE A 142 -5.73 0.74 -9.33
CA PHE A 142 -6.16 2.10 -9.66
C PHE A 142 -7.05 2.13 -10.91
N LYS A 143 -6.66 1.38 -11.95
CA LYS A 143 -7.47 1.27 -13.17
C LYS A 143 -8.86 0.71 -12.87
N LEU A 144 -8.95 -0.37 -12.09
CA LEU A 144 -10.23 -0.95 -11.66
C LEU A 144 -11.10 0.06 -10.90
N TRP A 145 -10.49 0.83 -9.99
CA TRP A 145 -11.18 1.93 -9.31
C TRP A 145 -11.78 2.92 -10.29
N THR A 146 -10.96 3.45 -11.21
CA THR A 146 -11.37 4.50 -12.15
C THR A 146 -12.32 4.03 -13.26
N CYS A 147 -12.31 2.74 -13.60
CA CYS A 147 -13.13 2.18 -14.67
C CYS A 147 -14.52 1.71 -14.21
N GLY A 148 -14.89 1.88 -12.94
CA GLY A 148 -16.28 1.66 -12.51
C GLY A 148 -16.48 1.30 -11.05
N VAL A 149 -15.45 0.77 -10.37
CA VAL A 149 -15.60 0.43 -8.93
C VAL A 149 -15.84 1.70 -8.09
N ASN A 150 -15.34 2.85 -8.53
CA ASN A 150 -15.64 4.15 -7.91
C ASN A 150 -17.14 4.50 -7.91
N ALA A 151 -17.94 4.04 -8.88
CA ALA A 151 -19.37 4.29 -8.92
C ALA A 151 -20.09 3.53 -7.79
N VAL A 152 -19.74 2.26 -7.61
CA VAL A 152 -20.20 1.46 -6.45
C VAL A 152 -19.71 2.09 -5.15
N GLY A 153 -18.47 2.57 -5.12
CA GLY A 153 -17.90 3.27 -3.98
C GLY A 153 -18.72 4.48 -3.55
N LYS A 154 -19.18 5.32 -4.48
CA LYS A 154 -20.04 6.47 -4.18
C LYS A 154 -21.37 6.06 -3.55
N VAL A 155 -22.02 5.03 -4.10
CA VAL A 155 -23.27 4.50 -3.54
C VAL A 155 -23.06 4.01 -2.11
N VAL A 156 -21.95 3.30 -1.85
CA VAL A 156 -21.60 2.85 -0.50
C VAL A 156 -21.33 4.02 0.45
N GLU A 157 -20.61 5.06 0.00
CA GLU A 157 -20.38 6.27 0.79
C GLU A 157 -21.70 6.96 1.15
N GLU A 158 -22.63 7.09 0.21
CA GLU A 158 -23.97 7.67 0.41
C GLU A 158 -24.78 6.85 1.44
N MET A 159 -24.87 5.53 1.25
CA MET A 159 -25.57 4.63 2.18
C MET A 159 -25.03 4.73 3.62
N VAL A 160 -23.71 4.76 3.79
CA VAL A 160 -23.08 4.88 5.11
C VAL A 160 -23.38 6.24 5.73
N ASN A 161 -23.40 7.31 4.93
CA ASN A 161 -23.69 8.64 5.43
C ASN A 161 -25.17 8.80 5.83
N ASP A 162 -26.10 8.22 5.08
CA ASP A 162 -27.52 8.24 5.41
C ASP A 162 -27.81 7.45 6.68
N TRP A 163 -27.26 6.25 6.81
CA TRP A 163 -27.39 5.45 8.04
C TRP A 163 -26.87 6.20 9.27
N MET A 164 -25.71 6.87 9.15
CA MET A 164 -25.15 7.68 10.24
C MET A 164 -25.96 8.94 10.54
N ALA A 165 -26.69 9.48 9.56
CA ALA A 165 -27.57 10.63 9.73
C ALA A 165 -28.94 10.25 10.29
N GLY A 166 -29.23 8.95 10.46
CA GLY A 166 -30.53 8.45 10.88
C GLY A 166 -31.62 8.63 9.83
N ARG A 167 -31.25 8.69 8.56
CA ARG A 167 -32.17 8.75 7.40
C ARG A 167 -32.42 7.37 6.80
#